data_AF-A0A519ZAR1-F1
#
_entry.id   AF-A0A519ZAR1-F1
#
_cell.length_a   1.000
_cell.length_b   1.000
_cell.length_c   1.000
_cell.angle_alpha   90.00
_cell.angle_beta   90.00
_cell.angle_gamma   90.00
#
_symmetry.space_group_name_H-M   'P 1'
#
loop_
_entity.id
_entity.type
_entity.pdbx_description
1 polymer ?
#
loop_
_entity_poly.entity_id
_entity_poly.type
_entity_poly.pdbx_seq_one_letter_code
_entity_poly.pdbx_strand_id
1 'polypeptide(L)'
;MIVYQSTKSGFADDVLNDNVENEIYKYFKKNLNRSTSPREVVSWRNSLQYMDRVLSDPEIPGDCGITVEFQIPKTSNRIDFVLTGTGDQGQEYAVIIELKQWSEATLSTKDAVINSYVGGRIRECTHPSYQAWSYAALLEGYNQVIEADSIQLKPCAYLHNYVADDVISNAHYDEHIQKAPLFLKGDAVKLRDFIKQFVKHGDDRKIMYRIDHGNIRPSKMLADSMVGMLKGQPEFIMIDDQKVIYETALQLAGKANINQKEVLIVKGGPGTGKSVVAINLLVELTKRGLLAKYVSKNAAPRAVYESKLTGTLRKTVISNMLAGRAAI
;
A
#
# COMPACT_ATOMS: atom_id res chain seq x y z
N MET A 1 4.34 11.47 8.26
CA MET A 1 3.63 12.50 9.05
C MET A 1 2.44 11.84 9.69
N ILE A 2 2.32 11.95 11.01
CA ILE A 2 1.26 11.31 11.79
C ILE A 2 0.05 12.24 11.92
N VAL A 3 -1.16 11.71 11.68
CA VAL A 3 -2.41 12.45 11.89
C VAL A 3 -2.92 12.24 13.33
N TYR A 4 -2.99 11.02 13.84
CA TYR A 4 -3.34 10.79 15.25
C TYR A 4 -2.34 9.83 15.90
N GLN A 5 -1.96 10.13 17.14
CA GLN A 5 -1.07 9.30 17.96
C GLN A 5 -1.52 9.31 19.42
N SER A 6 -1.66 8.14 20.02
CA SER A 6 -1.99 7.98 21.44
C SER A 6 -1.48 6.63 21.95
N THR A 7 -1.69 6.33 23.23
CA THR A 7 -1.56 4.95 23.73
C THR A 7 -2.87 4.18 23.52
N LYS A 8 -2.85 2.85 23.70
CA LYS A 8 -4.08 2.03 23.68
C LYS A 8 -5.14 2.57 24.63
N SER A 9 -4.77 2.88 25.88
CA SER A 9 -5.70 3.44 26.86
C SER A 9 -6.23 4.80 26.43
N GLY A 10 -5.36 5.71 25.94
CA GLY A 10 -5.80 7.03 25.50
C GLY A 10 -6.72 6.98 24.27
N PHE A 11 -6.46 6.06 23.34
CA PHE A 11 -7.36 5.80 22.22
C PHE A 11 -8.71 5.27 22.66
N ALA A 12 -8.74 4.31 23.61
CA ALA A 12 -9.99 3.80 24.15
C ALA A 12 -10.81 4.92 24.82
N ASP A 13 -10.15 5.80 25.59
CA ASP A 13 -10.78 6.97 26.18
C ASP A 13 -11.30 7.95 25.11
N ASP A 14 -10.54 8.22 24.05
CA ASP A 14 -10.96 9.08 22.94
C ASP A 14 -12.15 8.51 22.16
N VAL A 15 -12.21 7.18 21.96
CA VAL A 15 -13.33 6.49 21.33
C VAL A 15 -14.57 6.53 22.23
N LEU A 16 -14.41 6.24 23.52
CA LEU A 16 -15.50 6.24 24.50
C LEU A 16 -16.17 7.62 24.64
N ASN A 17 -15.39 8.69 24.51
CA ASN A 17 -15.87 10.06 24.61
C ASN A 17 -16.31 10.68 23.26
N ASP A 18 -16.42 9.89 22.18
CA ASP A 18 -16.72 10.37 20.82
C ASP A 18 -15.80 11.52 20.36
N ASN A 19 -14.53 11.48 20.78
CA ASN A 19 -13.54 12.52 20.52
C ASN A 19 -12.50 12.11 19.47
N VAL A 20 -12.32 10.82 19.20
CA VAL A 20 -11.28 10.31 18.29
C VAL A 20 -11.36 10.94 16.89
N GLU A 21 -12.55 11.06 16.31
CA GLU A 21 -12.74 11.67 14.99
C GLU A 21 -12.45 13.18 15.00
N ASN A 22 -12.71 13.84 16.13
CA ASN A 22 -12.47 15.26 16.32
C ASN A 22 -10.97 15.54 16.46
N GLU A 23 -10.25 14.68 17.19
CA GLU A 23 -8.79 14.76 17.29
C GLU A 23 -8.15 14.52 15.92
N ILE A 24 -8.52 13.45 15.21
CA ILE A 24 -8.04 13.19 13.85
C ILE A 24 -8.33 14.39 12.95
N TYR A 25 -9.54 14.96 13.00
CA TYR A 25 -9.92 16.13 12.21
C TYR A 25 -9.07 17.38 12.52
N LYS A 26 -8.85 17.68 13.81
CA LYS A 26 -8.02 18.81 14.26
C LYS A 26 -6.59 18.67 13.74
N TYR A 27 -6.01 17.49 13.89
CA TYR A 27 -4.65 17.21 13.40
C TYR A 27 -4.57 17.23 11.88
N PHE A 28 -5.56 16.69 11.17
CA PHE A 28 -5.62 16.74 9.71
C PHE A 28 -5.61 18.19 9.22
N LYS A 29 -6.45 19.06 9.82
CA LYS A 29 -6.50 20.49 9.47
C LYS A 29 -5.17 21.20 9.75
N LYS A 30 -4.53 20.89 10.89
CA LYS A 30 -3.26 21.50 11.32
C LYS A 30 -2.07 21.08 10.44
N ASN A 31 -1.98 19.80 10.11
CA ASN A 31 -0.78 19.23 9.47
C ASN A 31 -0.88 19.19 7.93
N LEU A 32 -2.09 19.06 7.36
CA LEU A 32 -2.28 18.94 5.90
C LEU A 32 -2.79 20.21 5.23
N ASN A 33 -3.11 21.26 6.00
CA ASN A 33 -3.66 22.53 5.48
C ASN A 33 -4.88 22.32 4.55
N ARG A 34 -5.64 21.23 4.77
CA ARG A 34 -6.79 20.81 3.98
C ARG A 34 -7.96 20.49 4.92
N SER A 35 -9.18 20.74 4.46
CA SER A 35 -10.38 20.20 5.09
C SER A 35 -10.66 18.80 4.54
N THR A 36 -11.10 17.91 5.43
CA THR A 36 -11.64 16.59 5.07
C THR A 36 -13.16 16.69 4.89
N SER A 37 -13.75 15.74 4.16
CA SER A 37 -15.20 15.69 3.95
C SER A 37 -15.92 15.14 5.18
N PRO A 38 -17.17 15.55 5.46
CA PRO A 38 -17.95 14.96 6.57
C PRO A 38 -18.08 13.44 6.49
N ARG A 39 -18.05 12.86 5.29
CA ARG A 39 -18.11 11.40 5.08
C ARG A 39 -16.85 10.69 5.57
N GLU A 40 -15.70 11.32 5.44
CA GLU A 40 -14.41 10.76 5.87
C GLU A 40 -14.33 10.76 7.41
N VAL A 41 -14.81 11.82 8.06
CA VAL A 41 -14.98 11.87 9.53
C VAL A 41 -15.88 10.75 10.04
N VAL A 42 -17.04 10.54 9.40
CA VAL A 42 -17.95 9.43 9.75
C VAL A 42 -17.28 8.07 9.50
N SER A 43 -16.47 7.95 8.45
CA SER A 43 -15.76 6.71 8.16
C SER A 43 -14.77 6.34 9.27
N TRP A 44 -14.03 7.29 9.82
CA TRP A 44 -13.13 7.05 10.95
C TRP A 44 -13.89 6.54 12.16
N ARG A 45 -14.95 7.24 12.57
CA ARG A 45 -15.79 6.83 13.70
C ARG A 45 -16.30 5.39 13.54
N ASN A 46 -16.79 5.06 12.35
CA ASN A 46 -17.32 3.72 12.07
C ASN A 46 -16.26 2.62 12.18
N SER A 47 -15.06 2.84 11.64
CA SER A 47 -13.98 1.83 11.64
C SER A 47 -13.27 1.72 12.99
N LEU A 48 -13.01 2.84 13.66
CA LEU A 48 -12.19 2.87 14.87
C LEU A 48 -12.90 2.24 16.09
N GLN A 49 -14.23 2.27 16.15
CA GLN A 49 -15.00 1.54 17.16
C GLN A 49 -14.78 0.02 17.09
N TYR A 50 -14.59 -0.53 15.88
CA TYR A 50 -14.26 -1.96 15.75
C TYR A 50 -12.84 -2.26 16.24
N MET A 51 -11.90 -1.32 16.07
CA MET A 51 -10.55 -1.47 16.60
C MET A 51 -10.50 -1.38 18.12
N ASP A 52 -11.25 -0.45 18.73
CA ASP A 52 -11.40 -0.38 20.19
C ASP A 52 -11.88 -1.73 20.77
N ARG A 53 -12.93 -2.32 20.18
CA ARG A 53 -13.40 -3.66 20.56
C ARG A 53 -12.35 -4.76 20.40
N VAL A 54 -11.53 -4.71 19.35
CA VAL A 54 -10.43 -5.68 19.15
C VAL A 54 -9.39 -5.53 20.26
N LEU A 55 -9.03 -4.30 20.59
CA LEU A 55 -7.97 -3.91 21.53
C LEU A 55 -8.39 -3.91 23.00
N SER A 56 -9.68 -4.09 23.30
CA SER A 56 -10.25 -4.10 24.65
C SER A 56 -9.71 -5.20 25.57
N ASP A 57 -8.95 -6.16 25.02
CA ASP A 57 -8.34 -7.24 25.79
C ASP A 57 -7.20 -6.71 26.68
N PRO A 58 -7.14 -7.08 27.97
CA PRO A 58 -6.07 -6.66 28.86
C PRO A 58 -4.71 -7.30 28.51
N GLU A 59 -4.67 -8.41 27.76
CA GLU A 59 -3.40 -9.01 27.29
C GLU A 59 -2.70 -8.15 26.24
N ILE A 60 -3.40 -7.19 25.62
CA ILE A 60 -2.77 -6.14 24.81
C ILE A 60 -2.49 -4.97 25.77
N PRO A 61 -1.23 -4.59 26.02
CA PRO A 61 -0.89 -3.56 27.00
C PRO A 61 -1.54 -2.19 26.74
N GLY A 62 -1.93 -1.51 27.82
CA GLY A 62 -2.56 -0.16 27.77
C GLY A 62 -1.65 0.93 27.19
N ASP A 63 -0.35 0.73 27.27
CA ASP A 63 0.71 1.62 26.84
C ASP A 63 1.30 1.26 25.46
N CYS A 64 0.66 0.35 24.71
CA CYS A 64 0.96 0.18 23.28
C CYS A 64 0.70 1.48 22.52
N GLY A 65 1.54 1.79 21.54
CA GLY A 65 1.35 2.96 20.68
C GLY A 65 0.26 2.71 19.65
N ILE A 66 -0.61 3.69 19.44
CA ILE A 66 -1.59 3.71 18.36
C ILE A 66 -1.29 4.89 17.46
N THR A 67 -1.26 4.64 16.17
CA THR A 67 -1.17 5.66 15.13
C THR A 67 -2.26 5.44 14.10
N VAL A 68 -2.97 6.50 13.74
CA VAL A 68 -4.05 6.45 12.73
C VAL A 68 -3.75 7.43 11.61
N GLU A 69 -4.07 7.01 10.38
CA GLU A 69 -3.87 7.80 9.16
C GLU A 69 -2.39 8.21 8.95
N PHE A 70 -1.48 7.25 9.11
CA PHE A 70 -0.05 7.49 8.95
C PHE A 70 0.32 7.68 7.48
N GLN A 71 0.75 8.89 7.10
CA GLN A 71 1.14 9.16 5.72
C GLN A 71 2.51 8.55 5.41
N ILE A 72 2.54 7.67 4.40
CA ILE A 72 3.77 7.06 3.91
C ILE A 72 4.61 8.14 3.20
N PRO A 73 5.90 8.30 3.56
CA PRO A 73 6.77 9.30 2.96
C PRO A 73 6.77 9.28 1.43
N LYS A 74 6.81 10.48 0.82
CA LYS A 74 6.84 10.69 -0.64
C LYS A 74 5.62 10.18 -1.42
N THR A 75 4.56 9.75 -0.74
CA THR A 75 3.30 9.35 -1.37
C THR A 75 2.12 10.12 -0.80
N SER A 76 0.97 10.03 -1.46
CA SER A 76 -0.32 10.48 -0.92
C SER A 76 -1.00 9.40 -0.07
N ASN A 77 -0.39 8.22 0.06
CA ASN A 77 -1.02 7.06 0.66
C ASN A 77 -0.88 7.11 2.18
N ARG A 78 -1.89 6.58 2.84
CA ARG A 78 -1.99 6.59 4.30
C ARG A 78 -2.31 5.18 4.77
N ILE A 79 -1.67 4.80 5.86
CA ILE A 79 -1.97 3.57 6.58
C ILE A 79 -3.09 3.90 7.58
N ASP A 80 -4.18 3.15 7.52
CA ASP A 80 -5.37 3.44 8.33
C ASP A 80 -5.07 3.35 9.82
N PHE A 81 -4.44 2.25 10.26
CA PHE A 81 -4.17 1.99 11.67
C PHE A 81 -2.84 1.26 11.86
N VAL A 82 -2.06 1.69 12.84
CA VAL A 82 -0.82 1.03 13.26
C VAL A 82 -0.82 0.87 14.77
N LEU A 83 -0.60 -0.36 15.24
CA LEU A 83 -0.34 -0.66 16.64
C LEU A 83 1.14 -0.98 16.83
N THR A 84 1.80 -0.32 17.77
CA THR A 84 3.19 -0.57 18.12
C THR A 84 3.37 -1.07 19.55
N GLY A 85 4.40 -1.89 19.73
CA GLY A 85 4.82 -2.38 21.03
C GLY A 85 5.96 -3.37 20.87
N THR A 86 6.25 -4.12 21.92
CA THR A 86 7.39 -5.05 21.95
C THR A 86 6.97 -6.48 22.28
N GLY A 87 7.71 -7.46 21.77
CA GLY A 87 7.54 -8.88 22.08
C GLY A 87 8.28 -9.32 23.34
N ASP A 88 8.16 -10.60 23.69
CA ASP A 88 8.73 -11.17 24.93
C ASP A 88 10.27 -11.05 25.03
N GLN A 89 10.99 -10.96 23.90
CA GLN A 89 12.46 -10.80 23.90
C GLN A 89 12.87 -9.37 23.51
N GLY A 90 11.95 -8.40 23.62
CA GLY A 90 12.21 -7.00 23.33
C GLY A 90 12.30 -6.64 21.85
N GLN A 91 11.87 -7.55 20.95
CA GLN A 91 11.72 -7.20 19.53
C GLN A 91 10.63 -6.14 19.36
N GLU A 92 10.87 -5.16 18.50
CA GLU A 92 9.93 -4.09 18.22
C GLU A 92 9.01 -4.48 17.07
N TYR A 93 7.70 -4.31 17.25
CA TYR A 93 6.70 -4.63 16.24
C TYR A 93 5.85 -3.41 15.90
N ALA A 94 5.52 -3.29 14.62
CA ALA A 94 4.47 -2.41 14.12
C ALA A 94 3.45 -3.24 13.33
N VAL A 95 2.29 -3.46 13.93
CA VAL A 95 1.17 -4.14 13.28
C VAL A 95 0.42 -3.13 12.43
N ILE A 96 0.50 -3.29 11.11
CA ILE A 96 -0.11 -2.40 10.11
C ILE A 96 -1.46 -2.99 9.72
N ILE A 97 -2.54 -2.25 9.94
CA ILE A 97 -3.90 -2.74 9.74
C ILE A 97 -4.61 -1.83 8.74
N GLU A 98 -4.90 -2.37 7.56
CA GLU A 98 -5.79 -1.73 6.58
C GLU A 98 -7.25 -1.97 6.98
N LEU A 99 -8.06 -0.93 7.08
CA LEU A 99 -9.45 -1.00 7.49
C LEU A 99 -10.37 -0.77 6.29
N LYS A 100 -11.21 -1.76 5.96
CA LYS A 100 -12.26 -1.55 4.94
C LYS A 100 -13.65 -1.71 5.53
N GLN A 101 -14.53 -0.82 5.13
CA GLN A 101 -15.96 -0.88 5.48
C GLN A 101 -16.78 -1.68 4.46
N TRP A 102 -16.13 -2.42 3.56
CA TRP A 102 -16.80 -3.16 2.50
C TRP A 102 -17.73 -4.23 3.08
N SER A 103 -18.91 -4.37 2.50
CA SER A 103 -19.87 -5.42 2.84
C SER A 103 -19.98 -6.49 1.75
N GLU A 104 -19.49 -6.21 0.55
CA GLU A 104 -19.57 -7.09 -0.62
C GLU A 104 -18.41 -6.81 -1.58
N ALA A 105 -18.05 -7.84 -2.36
CA ALA A 105 -17.11 -7.71 -3.46
C ALA A 105 -17.45 -8.72 -4.56
N THR A 106 -16.90 -8.53 -5.76
CA THR A 106 -16.95 -9.53 -6.83
C THR A 106 -15.54 -9.83 -7.32
N LEU A 107 -15.30 -11.09 -7.66
CA LEU A 107 -14.00 -11.58 -8.07
C LEU A 107 -13.53 -10.87 -9.35
N SER A 108 -12.23 -10.59 -9.43
CA SER A 108 -11.58 -10.15 -10.67
C SER A 108 -10.59 -11.21 -11.13
N THR A 109 -10.37 -11.30 -12.44
CA THR A 109 -9.34 -12.17 -13.02
C THR A 109 -7.93 -11.56 -12.93
N LYS A 110 -7.83 -10.29 -12.52
CA LYS A 110 -6.58 -9.53 -12.44
C LYS A 110 -5.87 -9.86 -11.12
N ASP A 111 -4.54 -9.90 -11.12
CA ASP A 111 -3.77 -10.17 -9.90
C ASP A 111 -3.95 -9.05 -8.88
N ALA A 112 -4.18 -9.40 -7.61
CA ALA A 112 -4.38 -8.46 -6.51
C ALA A 112 -5.42 -7.35 -6.74
N VAL A 113 -6.34 -7.51 -7.69
CA VAL A 113 -7.42 -6.58 -7.97
C VAL A 113 -8.74 -7.26 -7.66
N ILE A 114 -9.69 -6.51 -7.12
CA ILE A 114 -11.03 -6.97 -6.78
C ILE A 114 -12.04 -5.86 -7.06
N ASN A 115 -13.29 -6.22 -7.32
CA ASN A 115 -14.35 -5.24 -7.52
C ASN A 115 -15.12 -5.03 -6.20
N SER A 116 -15.30 -3.78 -5.76
CA SER A 116 -16.17 -3.47 -4.62
C SER A 116 -16.94 -2.18 -4.84
N TYR A 117 -18.02 -2.00 -4.06
CA TYR A 117 -18.84 -0.80 -4.09
C TYR A 117 -18.21 0.31 -3.23
N VAL A 118 -17.55 1.25 -3.88
CA VAL A 118 -16.81 2.34 -3.21
C VAL A 118 -17.14 3.69 -3.85
N GLY A 119 -17.50 4.66 -3.02
CA GLY A 119 -17.81 6.02 -3.47
C GLY A 119 -19.02 6.07 -4.41
N GLY A 120 -20.06 5.27 -4.11
CA GLY A 120 -21.35 5.28 -4.80
C GLY A 120 -21.40 4.49 -6.13
N ARG A 121 -20.40 3.66 -6.42
CA ARG A 121 -20.37 2.80 -7.61
C ARG A 121 -19.44 1.61 -7.42
N ILE A 122 -19.63 0.57 -8.21
CA ILE A 122 -18.67 -0.54 -8.30
C ILE A 122 -17.39 -0.03 -8.98
N ARG A 123 -16.24 -0.34 -8.40
CA ARG A 123 -14.92 0.00 -8.93
C ARG A 123 -13.96 -1.17 -8.74
N GLU A 124 -12.99 -1.26 -9.65
CA GLU A 124 -11.79 -2.05 -9.41
C GLU A 124 -10.95 -1.37 -8.33
N CYS A 125 -10.54 -2.14 -7.34
CA CYS A 125 -9.73 -1.73 -6.21
C CYS A 125 -8.61 -2.76 -6.02
N THR A 126 -7.55 -2.38 -5.31
CA THR A 126 -6.58 -3.36 -4.82
C THR A 126 -7.22 -4.26 -3.79
N HIS A 127 -6.81 -5.54 -3.79
CA HIS A 127 -7.18 -6.47 -2.75
C HIS A 127 -6.63 -5.98 -1.39
N PRO A 128 -7.41 -5.96 -0.30
CA PRO A 128 -6.98 -5.37 0.97
C PRO A 128 -5.68 -5.96 1.54
N SER A 129 -5.46 -7.27 1.43
CA SER A 129 -4.18 -7.88 1.81
C SER A 129 -2.99 -7.35 1.01
N TYR A 130 -3.14 -7.23 -0.31
CA TYR A 130 -2.08 -6.69 -1.15
C TYR A 130 -1.78 -5.24 -0.75
N GLN A 131 -2.83 -4.45 -0.48
CA GLN A 131 -2.67 -3.06 -0.08
C GLN A 131 -1.90 -2.94 1.25
N ALA A 132 -2.31 -3.66 2.29
CA ALA A 132 -1.63 -3.68 3.59
C ALA A 132 -0.17 -4.12 3.48
N TRP A 133 0.09 -5.21 2.74
CA TRP A 133 1.46 -5.68 2.48
C TRP A 133 2.28 -4.64 1.70
N SER A 134 1.70 -4.06 0.65
CA SER A 134 2.40 -3.09 -0.20
C SER A 134 2.81 -1.85 0.58
N TYR A 135 2.00 -1.42 1.54
CA TYR A 135 2.33 -0.31 2.43
C TYR A 135 3.45 -0.65 3.41
N ALA A 136 3.42 -1.83 4.02
CA ALA A 136 4.51 -2.29 4.88
C ALA A 136 5.83 -2.36 4.11
N ALA A 137 5.83 -2.98 2.94
CA ALA A 137 7.03 -3.11 2.12
C ALA A 137 7.54 -1.77 1.57
N LEU A 138 6.63 -0.82 1.27
CA LEU A 138 7.01 0.53 0.89
C LEU A 138 7.66 1.29 2.07
N LEU A 139 7.10 1.13 3.27
CA LEU A 139 7.62 1.77 4.47
C LEU A 139 9.01 1.24 4.83
N GLU A 140 9.20 -0.08 4.76
CA GLU A 140 10.50 -0.75 4.91
C GLU A 140 11.53 -0.26 3.88
N GLY A 141 11.11 -0.12 2.61
CA GLY A 141 11.99 0.37 1.54
C GLY A 141 12.41 1.84 1.69
N TYR A 142 11.61 2.68 2.35
CA TYR A 142 11.91 4.10 2.52
C TYR A 142 12.52 4.47 3.86
N ASN A 143 12.32 3.69 4.91
CA ASN A 143 12.71 4.10 6.25
C ASN A 143 14.00 3.42 6.71
N GLN A 144 15.07 4.19 6.92
CA GLN A 144 16.33 3.62 7.42
C GLN A 144 16.20 3.04 8.83
N VAL A 145 15.32 3.60 9.66
CA VAL A 145 15.12 3.19 11.04
C VAL A 145 14.57 1.77 11.12
N ILE A 146 13.70 1.38 10.20
CA ILE A 146 13.08 0.05 10.22
C ILE A 146 14.13 -1.05 10.08
N GLU A 147 15.08 -0.88 9.16
CA GLU A 147 16.19 -1.83 9.01
C GLU A 147 17.21 -1.69 10.15
N ALA A 148 17.62 -0.46 10.49
CA ALA A 148 18.65 -0.21 11.48
C ALA A 148 18.26 -0.70 12.89
N ASP A 149 17.00 -0.48 13.27
CA ASP A 149 16.46 -0.86 14.57
C ASP A 149 15.76 -2.23 14.51
N SER A 150 15.78 -2.91 13.35
CA SER A 150 15.18 -4.23 13.12
C SER A 150 13.70 -4.31 13.50
N ILE A 151 12.95 -3.23 13.25
CA ILE A 151 11.51 -3.13 13.53
C ILE A 151 10.76 -4.08 12.61
N GLN A 152 9.95 -4.96 13.20
CA GLN A 152 9.20 -5.98 12.49
C GLN A 152 7.82 -5.45 12.08
N LEU A 153 7.61 -5.23 10.78
CA LEU A 153 6.31 -4.86 10.25
C LEU A 153 5.41 -6.09 10.08
N LYS A 154 4.18 -6.04 10.60
CA LYS A 154 3.19 -7.13 10.51
C LYS A 154 1.91 -6.61 9.86
N PRO A 155 1.79 -6.66 8.52
CA PRO A 155 0.60 -6.18 7.83
C PRO A 155 -0.56 -7.17 7.94
N CYS A 156 -1.77 -6.64 8.03
CA CYS A 156 -3.02 -7.37 7.86
C CYS A 156 -4.13 -6.43 7.37
N ALA A 157 -5.26 -7.00 6.98
CA ALA A 157 -6.44 -6.22 6.60
C ALA A 157 -7.67 -6.69 7.38
N TYR A 158 -8.46 -5.73 7.85
CA TYR A 158 -9.68 -5.98 8.60
C TYR A 158 -10.89 -5.37 7.89
N LEU A 159 -11.74 -6.24 7.35
CA LEU A 159 -12.99 -5.88 6.68
C LEU A 159 -14.16 -6.12 7.63
N HIS A 160 -14.34 -5.22 8.59
CA HIS A 160 -15.24 -5.42 9.73
C HIS A 160 -16.73 -5.55 9.37
N ASN A 161 -17.13 -5.14 8.16
CA ASN A 161 -18.52 -5.27 7.68
C ASN A 161 -18.72 -6.47 6.75
N TYR A 162 -17.65 -7.14 6.31
CA TYR A 162 -17.69 -8.14 5.26
C TYR A 162 -18.00 -9.52 5.82
N VAL A 163 -19.08 -10.15 5.37
CA VAL A 163 -19.41 -11.52 5.75
C VAL A 163 -18.59 -12.49 4.90
N ALA A 164 -18.00 -13.51 5.52
CA ALA A 164 -17.13 -14.45 4.83
C ALA A 164 -17.81 -15.11 3.61
N ASP A 165 -17.07 -15.13 2.50
CA ASP A 165 -17.44 -15.78 1.24
C ASP A 165 -16.18 -16.27 0.50
N ASP A 166 -16.39 -16.91 -0.65
CA ASP A 166 -15.31 -17.43 -1.52
C ASP A 166 -14.74 -16.37 -2.49
N VAL A 167 -15.05 -15.08 -2.27
CA VAL A 167 -14.63 -13.98 -3.15
C VAL A 167 -13.45 -13.24 -2.56
N ILE A 168 -13.58 -12.67 -1.35
CA ILE A 168 -12.49 -11.92 -0.72
C ILE A 168 -11.37 -12.87 -0.26
N SER A 169 -11.71 -14.11 0.06
CA SER A 169 -10.75 -15.15 0.49
C SER A 169 -10.39 -16.14 -0.63
N ASN A 170 -10.70 -15.80 -1.88
CA ASN A 170 -10.48 -16.69 -3.02
C ASN A 170 -9.00 -17.11 -3.14
N ALA A 171 -8.76 -18.38 -3.49
CA ALA A 171 -7.41 -18.94 -3.64
C ALA A 171 -6.54 -18.17 -4.67
N HIS A 172 -7.16 -17.48 -5.64
CA HIS A 172 -6.48 -16.58 -6.57
C HIS A 172 -5.68 -15.46 -5.86
N TYR A 173 -6.03 -15.13 -4.60
CA TYR A 173 -5.36 -14.12 -3.79
C TYR A 173 -4.44 -14.69 -2.70
N ASP A 174 -4.23 -16.01 -2.63
CA ASP A 174 -3.50 -16.68 -1.55
C ASP A 174 -2.10 -16.11 -1.31
N GLU A 175 -1.35 -15.80 -2.39
CA GLU A 175 -0.02 -15.21 -2.28
C GLU A 175 -0.03 -13.89 -1.50
N HIS A 176 -1.09 -13.10 -1.65
CA HIS A 176 -1.23 -11.81 -0.97
C HIS A 176 -1.79 -11.98 0.43
N ILE A 177 -2.72 -12.91 0.63
CA ILE A 177 -3.32 -13.22 1.94
C ILE A 177 -2.26 -13.79 2.89
N GLN A 178 -1.32 -14.61 2.40
CA GLN A 178 -0.20 -15.12 3.20
C GLN A 178 0.74 -14.01 3.67
N LYS A 179 0.94 -12.97 2.86
CA LYS A 179 1.78 -11.81 3.20
C LYS A 179 1.08 -10.87 4.19
N ALA A 180 -0.24 -10.72 4.08
CA ALA A 180 -1.07 -9.90 4.96
C ALA A 180 -2.43 -10.57 5.20
N PRO A 181 -2.61 -11.26 6.34
CA PRO A 181 -3.83 -12.00 6.63
C PRO A 181 -5.10 -11.13 6.61
N LEU A 182 -6.22 -11.75 6.24
CA LEU A 182 -7.55 -11.15 6.28
C LEU A 182 -8.26 -11.48 7.59
N PHE A 183 -8.95 -10.49 8.12
CA PHE A 183 -9.92 -10.63 9.19
C PHE A 183 -11.24 -10.05 8.70
N LEU A 184 -12.34 -10.79 8.85
CA LEU A 184 -13.65 -10.40 8.36
C LEU A 184 -14.62 -10.12 9.51
N LYS A 185 -15.87 -9.82 9.20
CA LYS A 185 -16.92 -9.64 10.21
C LYS A 185 -17.04 -10.91 11.07
N GLY A 186 -16.86 -10.75 12.38
CA GLY A 186 -16.85 -11.86 13.34
C GLY A 186 -15.45 -12.32 13.76
N ASP A 187 -14.40 -11.92 13.05
CA ASP A 187 -13.01 -12.32 13.33
C ASP A 187 -12.27 -11.38 14.30
N ALA A 188 -12.98 -10.52 15.04
CA ALA A 188 -12.35 -9.59 15.98
C ALA A 188 -11.43 -10.29 17.00
N VAL A 189 -11.81 -11.48 17.46
CA VAL A 189 -10.98 -12.31 18.35
C VAL A 189 -9.75 -12.86 17.62
N LYS A 190 -9.88 -13.28 16.35
CA LYS A 190 -8.73 -13.75 15.56
C LYS A 190 -7.73 -12.63 15.29
N LEU A 191 -8.21 -11.41 14.98
CA LEU A 191 -7.34 -10.25 14.80
C LEU A 191 -6.63 -9.89 16.12
N ARG A 192 -7.35 -9.92 17.24
CA ARG A 192 -6.77 -9.75 18.57
C ARG A 192 -5.67 -10.79 18.84
N ASP A 193 -5.94 -12.07 18.57
CA ASP A 193 -4.96 -13.14 18.77
C ASP A 193 -3.74 -12.97 17.85
N PHE A 194 -3.95 -12.52 16.61
CA PHE A 194 -2.86 -12.15 15.71
C PHE A 194 -2.00 -11.01 16.28
N ILE A 195 -2.61 -9.95 16.80
CA ILE A 195 -1.88 -8.86 17.47
C ILE A 195 -1.06 -9.39 18.65
N LYS A 196 -1.68 -10.21 19.51
CA LYS A 196 -1.05 -10.79 20.71
C LYS A 196 0.09 -11.75 20.39
N GLN A 197 0.21 -12.26 19.17
CA GLN A 197 1.38 -13.04 18.78
C GLN A 197 2.67 -12.20 18.76
N PHE A 198 2.55 -10.89 18.54
CA PHE A 198 3.69 -9.99 18.36
C PHE A 198 3.84 -8.99 19.49
N VAL A 199 2.74 -8.37 19.93
CA VAL A 199 2.75 -7.30 20.92
C VAL A 199 2.42 -7.87 22.30
N LYS A 200 3.42 -7.91 23.18
CA LYS A 200 3.38 -8.46 24.55
C LYS A 200 3.55 -7.38 25.61
N HIS A 201 4.30 -6.33 25.28
CA HIS A 201 4.58 -5.17 26.11
C HIS A 201 4.32 -3.87 25.33
N GLY A 202 4.20 -2.76 26.06
CA GLY A 202 3.92 -1.43 25.50
C GLY A 202 5.00 -0.88 24.56
N ASP A 203 4.76 0.33 24.05
CA ASP A 203 5.67 1.07 23.18
C ASP A 203 6.45 2.13 23.97
N ASP A 204 7.41 1.68 24.78
CA ASP A 204 8.28 2.53 25.59
C ASP A 204 9.25 3.37 24.73
N ARG A 205 9.63 2.85 23.57
CA ARG A 205 10.63 3.44 22.65
C ARG A 205 10.04 4.30 21.54
N LYS A 206 8.73 4.55 21.56
CA LYS A 206 8.02 5.40 20.61
C LYS A 206 8.34 5.02 19.16
N ILE A 207 8.13 3.75 18.81
CA ILE A 207 8.49 3.17 17.50
C ILE A 207 8.00 4.05 16.34
N MET A 208 6.73 4.44 16.33
CA MET A 208 6.19 5.29 15.25
C MET A 208 6.78 6.68 15.21
N TYR A 209 7.20 7.26 16.34
CA TYR A 209 7.88 8.55 16.36
C TYR A 209 9.24 8.45 15.66
N ARG A 210 10.02 7.39 15.96
CA ARG A 210 11.31 7.14 15.30
C ARG A 210 11.15 6.85 13.81
N ILE A 211 10.12 6.11 13.42
CA ILE A 211 9.78 5.89 12.00
C ILE A 211 9.44 7.24 11.35
N ASP A 212 8.58 8.06 11.94
CA ASP A 212 8.13 9.33 11.33
C ASP A 212 9.25 10.36 11.17
N HIS A 213 10.17 10.43 12.14
CA HIS A 213 11.30 11.37 12.15
C HIS A 213 12.60 10.76 11.61
N GLY A 214 12.54 9.49 11.21
CA GLY A 214 13.68 8.75 10.68
C GLY A 214 14.13 9.29 9.34
N ASN A 215 15.42 9.08 9.04
CA ASN A 215 15.96 9.45 7.74
C ASN A 215 15.32 8.62 6.63
N ILE A 216 14.69 9.30 5.68
CA ILE A 216 14.12 8.68 4.49
C ILE A 216 15.27 8.32 3.53
N ARG A 217 15.33 7.06 3.12
CA ARG A 217 16.24 6.61 2.07
C ARG A 217 16.00 7.41 0.79
N PRO A 218 17.08 7.86 0.11
CA PRO A 218 16.96 8.29 -1.27
C PRO A 218 16.25 7.16 -2.05
N SER A 219 15.15 7.48 -2.71
CA SER A 219 14.46 6.50 -3.55
C SER A 219 15.45 6.04 -4.61
N LYS A 220 15.62 4.72 -4.80
CA LYS A 220 16.40 4.19 -5.93
C LYS A 220 15.92 4.91 -7.19
N MET A 221 16.84 5.42 -8.00
CA MET A 221 16.41 6.07 -9.24
C MET A 221 15.68 5.02 -10.07
N LEU A 222 14.54 5.40 -10.66
CA LEU A 222 13.73 4.52 -11.51
C LEU A 222 14.59 3.85 -12.60
N ALA A 223 15.62 4.54 -13.07
CA ALA A 223 16.58 4.03 -14.04
C ALA A 223 17.52 2.94 -13.49
N ASP A 224 17.99 3.05 -12.24
CA ASP A 224 18.84 2.03 -11.61
C ASP A 224 18.04 0.74 -11.36
N SER A 225 16.82 0.93 -10.91
CA SER A 225 15.86 -0.13 -10.63
C SER A 225 15.43 -0.88 -11.89
N MET A 226 15.46 -0.23 -13.06
CA MET A 226 15.10 -0.87 -14.34
C MET A 226 16.01 -2.06 -14.67
N VAL A 227 17.30 -1.96 -14.35
CA VAL A 227 18.26 -3.06 -14.54
C VAL A 227 17.92 -4.23 -13.62
N GLY A 228 17.61 -3.96 -12.35
CA GLY A 228 17.17 -4.98 -11.40
C GLY A 228 15.88 -5.67 -11.84
N MET A 229 14.88 -4.88 -12.25
CA MET A 229 13.59 -5.41 -12.74
C MET A 229 13.76 -6.32 -13.96
N LEU A 230 14.64 -5.96 -14.90
CA LEU A 230 14.98 -6.80 -16.06
C LEU A 230 15.65 -8.12 -15.65
N LYS A 231 16.45 -8.10 -14.57
CA LYS A 231 17.05 -9.30 -13.97
C LYS A 231 16.09 -10.11 -13.10
N GLY A 232 14.82 -9.68 -12.99
CA GLY A 232 13.80 -10.36 -12.17
C GLY A 232 13.76 -9.92 -10.72
N GLN A 233 14.51 -8.88 -10.33
CA GLN A 233 14.47 -8.35 -8.97
C GLN A 233 13.20 -7.50 -8.77
N PRO A 234 12.46 -7.68 -7.67
CA PRO A 234 11.35 -6.82 -7.31
C PRO A 234 11.90 -5.47 -6.80
N GLU A 235 11.88 -4.44 -7.65
CA GLU A 235 12.44 -3.13 -7.32
C GLU A 235 11.37 -2.06 -7.04
N PHE A 236 10.14 -2.23 -7.58
CA PHE A 236 9.03 -1.32 -7.35
C PHE A 236 7.73 -2.05 -7.08
N ILE A 237 7.21 -1.83 -5.88
CA ILE A 237 5.89 -2.31 -5.49
C ILE A 237 4.87 -1.28 -5.98
N MET A 238 3.93 -1.75 -6.81
CA MET A 238 2.84 -0.90 -7.28
C MET A 238 1.80 -0.76 -6.17
N ILE A 239 1.39 0.48 -5.92
CA ILE A 239 0.44 0.82 -4.86
C ILE A 239 -0.89 1.30 -5.45
N ASP A 240 -1.99 0.90 -4.85
CA ASP A 240 -3.36 1.34 -5.17
C ASP A 240 -3.66 1.37 -6.68
N ASP A 241 -4.05 2.54 -7.19
CA ASP A 241 -4.39 2.78 -8.60
C ASP A 241 -3.28 2.32 -9.55
N GLN A 242 -2.00 2.39 -9.16
CA GLN A 242 -0.90 1.93 -10.01
C GLN A 242 -1.01 0.44 -10.31
N LYS A 243 -1.37 -0.37 -9.30
CA LYS A 243 -1.55 -1.83 -9.46
C LYS A 243 -2.76 -2.12 -10.34
N VAL A 244 -3.89 -1.45 -10.09
CA VAL A 244 -5.11 -1.61 -10.92
C VAL A 244 -4.84 -1.25 -12.38
N ILE A 245 -4.17 -0.12 -12.64
CA ILE A 245 -3.81 0.32 -13.99
C ILE A 245 -2.86 -0.67 -14.66
N TYR A 246 -1.84 -1.14 -13.94
CA TYR A 246 -0.87 -2.10 -14.45
C TYR A 246 -1.55 -3.41 -14.88
N GLU A 247 -2.37 -4.00 -14.00
CA GLU A 247 -3.09 -5.24 -14.32
C GLU A 247 -4.11 -5.06 -15.44
N THR A 248 -4.74 -3.89 -15.51
CA THR A 248 -5.63 -3.52 -16.62
C THR A 248 -4.87 -3.49 -17.94
N ALA A 249 -3.69 -2.87 -17.97
CA ALA A 249 -2.86 -2.81 -19.16
C ALA A 249 -2.38 -4.21 -19.60
N LEU A 250 -2.00 -5.07 -18.65
CA LEU A 250 -1.63 -6.46 -18.95
C LEU A 250 -2.79 -7.28 -19.51
N GLN A 251 -3.98 -7.14 -18.93
CA GLN A 251 -5.18 -7.82 -19.42
C GLN A 251 -5.54 -7.35 -20.84
N LEU A 252 -5.47 -6.04 -21.11
CA LEU A 252 -5.72 -5.49 -22.44
C LEU A 252 -4.66 -5.95 -23.45
N ALA A 253 -3.39 -6.00 -23.07
CA ALA A 253 -2.32 -6.52 -23.90
C ALA A 253 -2.53 -7.99 -24.29
N GLY A 254 -3.09 -8.79 -23.38
CA GLY A 254 -3.45 -10.20 -23.66
C GLY A 254 -4.67 -10.38 -24.56
N LYS A 255 -5.58 -9.39 -24.62
CA LYS A 255 -6.78 -9.40 -25.48
C LYS A 255 -6.53 -8.80 -26.86
N ALA A 256 -5.60 -7.85 -26.95
CA ALA A 256 -5.28 -7.14 -28.18
C ALA A 256 -4.84 -8.12 -29.28
N ASN A 257 -5.34 -7.90 -30.50
CA ASN A 257 -4.97 -8.70 -31.67
C ASN A 257 -4.84 -7.78 -32.90
N ILE A 258 -4.41 -8.34 -34.03
CA ILE A 258 -4.11 -7.54 -35.24
C ILE A 258 -5.33 -6.77 -35.77
N ASN A 259 -6.55 -7.23 -35.47
CA ASN A 259 -7.80 -6.63 -35.94
C ASN A 259 -8.47 -5.72 -34.90
N GLN A 260 -8.02 -5.75 -33.64
CA GLN A 260 -8.63 -4.99 -32.55
C GLN A 260 -7.56 -4.27 -31.71
N LYS A 261 -7.49 -2.95 -31.90
CA LYS A 261 -6.59 -2.07 -31.14
C LYS A 261 -7.23 -1.72 -29.80
N GLU A 262 -6.48 -1.93 -28.72
CA GLU A 262 -6.86 -1.54 -27.37
C GLU A 262 -6.13 -0.24 -26.97
N VAL A 263 -6.84 0.69 -26.33
CA VAL A 263 -6.28 1.98 -25.88
C VAL A 263 -6.65 2.22 -24.43
N LEU A 264 -5.65 2.29 -23.55
CA LEU A 264 -5.81 2.66 -22.15
C LEU A 264 -5.32 4.09 -21.92
N ILE A 265 -6.21 4.98 -21.48
CA ILE A 265 -5.88 6.37 -21.14
C ILE A 265 -5.82 6.51 -19.62
N VAL A 266 -4.62 6.72 -19.09
CA VAL A 266 -4.38 6.91 -17.66
C VAL A 266 -4.34 8.40 -17.33
N LYS A 267 -5.25 8.85 -16.47
CA LYS A 267 -5.29 10.23 -15.96
C LYS A 267 -4.74 10.27 -14.54
N GLY A 268 -3.86 11.22 -14.25
CA GLY A 268 -3.34 11.42 -12.89
C GLY A 268 -2.45 12.66 -12.80
N GLY A 269 -2.42 13.30 -11.63
CA GLY A 269 -1.62 14.51 -11.39
C GLY A 269 -0.11 14.29 -11.52
N PRO A 270 0.71 15.36 -11.54
CA PRO A 270 2.16 15.24 -11.46
C PRO A 270 2.60 14.42 -10.23
N GLY A 271 3.66 13.61 -10.35
CA GLY A 271 4.20 12.83 -9.22
C GLY A 271 3.45 11.55 -8.84
N THR A 272 2.29 11.24 -9.44
CA THR A 272 1.47 10.05 -9.14
C THR A 272 2.06 8.69 -9.55
N GLY A 273 3.31 8.65 -10.04
CA GLY A 273 3.97 7.40 -10.41
C GLY A 273 3.61 6.82 -11.79
N LYS A 274 3.01 7.59 -12.71
CA LYS A 274 2.74 7.14 -14.10
C LYS A 274 3.98 6.54 -14.80
N SER A 275 5.15 7.15 -14.61
CA SER A 275 6.40 6.63 -15.17
C SER A 275 6.81 5.30 -14.54
N VAL A 276 6.50 5.08 -13.26
CA VAL A 276 6.76 3.80 -12.57
C VAL A 276 5.91 2.70 -13.22
N VAL A 277 4.62 2.95 -13.43
CA VAL A 277 3.73 2.02 -14.14
C VAL A 277 4.24 1.74 -15.55
N ALA A 278 4.58 2.77 -16.32
CA ALA A 278 5.04 2.61 -17.70
C ALA A 278 6.33 1.77 -17.82
N ILE A 279 7.29 1.96 -16.91
CA ILE A 279 8.54 1.19 -16.90
C ILE A 279 8.30 -0.26 -16.46
N ASN A 280 7.47 -0.48 -15.44
CA ASN A 280 7.09 -1.85 -15.04
C ASN A 280 6.38 -2.59 -16.19
N LEU A 281 5.45 -1.92 -16.89
CA LEU A 281 4.81 -2.50 -18.08
C LEU A 281 5.80 -2.78 -19.20
N LEU A 282 6.74 -1.88 -19.47
CA LEU A 282 7.78 -2.12 -20.47
C LEU A 282 8.58 -3.39 -20.15
N VAL A 283 9.00 -3.57 -18.89
CA VAL A 283 9.74 -4.75 -18.45
C VAL A 283 8.89 -6.01 -18.55
N GLU A 284 7.67 -6.00 -18.01
CA GLU A 284 6.80 -7.18 -17.98
C GLU A 284 6.36 -7.62 -19.37
N LEU A 285 5.92 -6.69 -20.22
CA LEU A 285 5.52 -7.01 -21.60
C LEU A 285 6.71 -7.57 -22.40
N THR A 286 7.91 -7.04 -22.18
CA THR A 286 9.14 -7.58 -22.79
C THR A 286 9.43 -8.99 -22.31
N LYS A 287 9.26 -9.28 -21.00
CA LYS A 287 9.41 -10.65 -20.44
C LYS A 287 8.41 -11.63 -21.04
N ARG A 288 7.20 -11.18 -21.38
CA ARG A 288 6.17 -11.96 -22.08
C ARG A 288 6.44 -12.15 -23.58
N GLY A 289 7.59 -11.67 -24.08
CA GLY A 289 7.96 -11.76 -25.49
C GLY A 289 7.24 -10.76 -26.41
N LEU A 290 6.53 -9.78 -25.84
CA LEU A 290 5.85 -8.74 -26.61
C LEU A 290 6.80 -7.60 -26.95
N LEU A 291 6.64 -7.03 -28.14
CA LEU A 291 7.37 -5.82 -28.54
C LEU A 291 6.76 -4.60 -27.82
N ALA A 292 7.42 -4.13 -26.77
CA ALA A 292 7.01 -2.95 -26.02
C ALA A 292 7.95 -1.76 -26.26
N LYS A 293 7.38 -0.55 -26.37
CA LYS A 293 8.12 0.70 -26.54
C LYS A 293 7.71 1.73 -25.50
N TYR A 294 8.69 2.30 -24.81
CA TYR A 294 8.50 3.49 -23.97
C TYR A 294 8.80 4.75 -24.78
N VAL A 295 7.82 5.65 -24.79
CA VAL A 295 7.82 6.82 -25.66
C VAL A 295 7.65 8.07 -24.81
N SER A 296 8.58 9.02 -24.96
CA SER A 296 8.51 10.30 -24.26
C SER A 296 8.88 11.47 -25.16
N LYS A 297 8.23 12.62 -24.94
CA LYS A 297 8.57 13.89 -25.63
C LYS A 297 9.98 14.34 -25.27
N ASN A 298 10.34 14.30 -23.98
CA ASN A 298 11.67 14.68 -23.51
C ASN A 298 12.68 13.54 -23.75
N ALA A 299 13.86 13.86 -24.28
CA ALA A 299 14.96 12.93 -24.48
C ALA A 299 15.70 12.60 -23.17
N ALA A 300 15.71 13.50 -22.19
CA ALA A 300 16.50 13.34 -20.97
C ALA A 300 16.18 12.05 -20.18
N PRO A 301 14.90 11.68 -19.92
CA PRO A 301 14.60 10.39 -19.28
C PRO A 301 15.08 9.18 -20.09
N ARG A 302 14.96 9.24 -21.43
CA ARG A 302 15.42 8.16 -22.33
C ARG A 302 16.93 8.01 -22.29
N ALA A 303 17.67 9.11 -22.32
CA ALA A 303 19.13 9.10 -22.25
C ALA A 303 19.63 8.51 -20.91
N VAL A 304 18.95 8.81 -19.80
CA VAL A 304 19.27 8.22 -18.49
C VAL A 304 19.01 6.71 -18.50
N TYR A 305 17.87 6.26 -19.01
CA TYR A 305 17.58 4.82 -19.12
C TYR A 305 18.57 4.10 -20.06
N GLU A 306 18.86 4.69 -21.22
CA GLU A 306 19.83 4.13 -22.18
C GLU A 306 21.22 3.97 -21.55
N SER A 307 21.69 4.99 -20.84
CA SER A 307 22.96 4.95 -20.11
C SER A 307 22.99 3.81 -19.08
N LYS A 308 21.92 3.65 -18.29
CA LYS A 308 21.83 2.60 -17.25
C LYS A 308 21.68 1.18 -17.81
N LEU A 309 21.01 1.04 -18.95
CA LEU A 309 20.83 -0.25 -19.61
C LEU A 309 22.07 -0.69 -20.41
N THR A 310 22.95 0.24 -20.76
CA THR A 310 24.20 -0.05 -21.47
C THR A 310 25.06 -0.99 -20.64
N GLY A 311 25.56 -2.06 -21.27
CA GLY A 311 26.32 -3.12 -20.61
C GLY A 311 25.45 -4.25 -20.00
N THR A 312 24.14 -4.01 -19.82
CA THR A 312 23.18 -5.08 -19.45
C THR A 312 22.45 -5.62 -20.69
N LEU A 313 22.02 -4.73 -21.59
CA LEU A 313 21.34 -5.08 -22.84
C LEU A 313 22.18 -4.65 -24.05
N ARG A 314 21.98 -5.32 -25.18
CA ARG A 314 22.56 -4.91 -26.46
C ARG A 314 21.96 -3.56 -26.88
N LYS A 315 22.79 -2.69 -27.49
CA LYS A 315 22.38 -1.35 -27.95
C LYS A 315 21.13 -1.39 -28.85
N THR A 316 21.03 -2.38 -29.73
CA THR A 316 19.88 -2.57 -30.63
C THR A 316 18.58 -2.86 -29.88
N VAL A 317 18.65 -3.58 -28.76
CA VAL A 317 17.48 -3.86 -27.92
C VAL A 317 17.04 -2.58 -27.21
N ILE A 318 18.00 -1.81 -26.67
CA ILE A 318 17.72 -0.54 -25.99
C ILE A 318 17.06 0.47 -26.94
N SER A 319 17.61 0.63 -28.15
CA SER A 319 17.04 1.55 -29.16
C SER A 319 15.65 1.13 -29.64
N ASN A 320 15.34 -0.17 -29.61
CA ASN A 320 14.00 -0.67 -29.94
C ASN A 320 13.00 -0.44 -28.80
N MET A 321 13.45 -0.46 -27.54
CA MET A 321 12.60 -0.24 -26.35
C MET A 321 12.33 1.24 -26.06
N LEU A 322 13.27 2.15 -26.37
CA LEU A 322 13.17 3.56 -26.01
C LEU A 322 13.08 4.45 -27.27
N ALA A 323 11.93 5.07 -27.49
CA ALA A 323 11.66 5.82 -28.72
C ALA A 323 11.25 7.28 -28.47
N GLY A 324 11.61 8.16 -29.41
CA GLY A 324 11.09 9.53 -29.48
C GLY A 324 9.79 9.59 -30.28
N ARG A 325 9.07 10.72 -30.21
CA ARG A 325 7.81 10.92 -30.96
C ARG A 325 7.94 10.74 -32.48
N ALA A 326 9.12 11.01 -33.06
CA ALA A 326 9.35 10.91 -34.50
C ALA A 326 9.55 9.46 -35.00
N ALA A 327 9.49 8.47 -34.11
CA ALA A 327 9.80 7.06 -34.42
C ALA A 327 8.56 6.13 -34.37
N ILE A 328 7.35 6.69 -34.42
CA ILE A 328 6.06 5.97 -34.31
C ILE A 328 5.11 6.45 -35.40
#